data_AF-A0A7C3VMC8-F1
#
_entry.id   AF-A0A7C3VMC8-F1
#
_cell.length_a   1.000
_cell.length_b   1.000
_cell.length_c   1.000
_cell.angle_alpha   90.00
_cell.angle_beta   90.00
_cell.angle_gamma   90.00
#
_symmetry.space_group_name_H-M   'P 1'
#
loop_
_entity.id
_entity.type
_entity.pdbx_description
1 polymer ?
#
loop_
_entity_poly.entity_id
_entity_poly.type
_entity_poly.pdbx_seq_one_letter_code
_entity_poly.pdbx_strand_id
1 'polypeptide(L)'
;MAKDVSNKQLATMLVVAIVISLGGTWAVLQKSSDLRSITGLQSSSDTGTAQLTIETIGAIRFAVDTVNFGSGRINTSAGNQRCILDTKGTNNSAQCINFTAVTAGFQLENDGTANASVQLSFSNDADGFLGGDPTINEYRYNVSQNETNSCRNSTGGTGCAAGINCTVAPVSWSDVNTTAPGTTICPKLLFSDLSDSILVDINLTLPYDTPAGAKQSTLTATATTAP
;
A
#
# COMPACT_ATOMS: atom_id res chain seq x y z
N MET A 1 -74.72 -67.34 46.34
CA MET A 1 -74.62 -67.59 47.80
C MET A 1 -73.59 -66.60 48.34
N ALA A 2 -74.04 -65.45 48.83
CA ALA A 2 -73.16 -64.41 49.36
C ALA A 2 -72.70 -64.86 50.74
N LYS A 3 -71.37 -64.96 50.94
CA LYS A 3 -70.78 -65.33 52.21
C LYS A 3 -70.76 -64.07 53.06
N ASP A 4 -71.56 -64.01 54.12
CA ASP A 4 -71.57 -62.87 55.05
C ASP A 4 -70.18 -62.69 55.65
N VAL A 5 -69.54 -61.59 55.29
CA VAL A 5 -68.21 -61.22 55.78
C VAL A 5 -68.37 -60.76 57.22
N SER A 6 -67.76 -61.49 58.15
CA SER A 6 -67.78 -61.11 59.57
C SER A 6 -67.09 -59.76 59.77
N ASN A 7 -67.63 -58.87 60.62
CA ASN A 7 -67.02 -57.56 60.92
C ASN A 7 -65.53 -57.64 61.30
N LYS A 8 -65.09 -58.77 61.87
CA LYS A 8 -63.68 -59.03 62.16
C LYS A 8 -62.83 -59.15 60.89
N GLN A 9 -63.34 -59.77 59.82
CA GLN A 9 -62.63 -59.89 58.53
C GLN A 9 -62.53 -58.55 57.80
N LEU A 10 -63.57 -57.71 57.87
CA LEU A 10 -63.55 -56.34 57.35
C LEU A 10 -62.52 -55.47 58.08
N ALA A 11 -62.47 -55.54 59.41
CA ALA A 11 -61.49 -54.81 60.21
C ALA A 11 -60.04 -55.25 59.90
N THR A 12 -59.79 -56.55 59.72
CA THR A 12 -58.45 -57.05 59.37
C THR A 12 -57.99 -56.59 58.00
N MET A 13 -58.88 -56.58 56.99
CA MET A 13 -58.54 -56.07 55.67
C MET A 13 -58.19 -54.58 55.69
N LEU A 14 -58.91 -53.78 56.48
CA LEU A 14 -58.61 -52.35 56.64
C LEU A 14 -57.22 -52.12 57.23
N VAL A 15 -56.86 -52.86 58.29
CA VAL A 15 -55.55 -52.75 58.92
C VAL A 15 -54.44 -53.15 57.96
N VAL A 16 -54.61 -54.24 57.21
CA VAL A 16 -53.63 -54.70 56.21
C VAL A 16 -53.46 -53.66 55.09
N ALA A 17 -54.56 -53.07 54.61
CA ALA A 17 -54.50 -52.04 53.57
C ALA A 17 -53.74 -50.79 54.03
N ILE A 18 -53.94 -50.36 55.28
CA ILE A 18 -53.22 -49.22 55.87
C ILE A 18 -51.72 -49.52 55.96
N VAL A 19 -51.35 -50.72 56.42
CA VAL A 19 -49.93 -51.12 56.55
C VAL A 19 -49.24 -51.16 55.19
N ILE A 20 -49.89 -51.70 54.16
CA ILE A 20 -49.34 -51.74 52.79
C ILE A 20 -49.23 -50.32 52.20
N SER A 21 -50.21 -49.44 52.44
CA SER A 21 -50.19 -48.06 51.96
C SER A 21 -49.04 -47.25 52.60
N LEU A 22 -48.85 -47.38 53.92
CA LEU A 22 -47.78 -46.70 54.65
C LEU A 22 -46.40 -47.27 54.27
N GLY A 23 -46.28 -48.60 54.18
CA GLY A 23 -45.05 -49.25 53.76
C GLY A 23 -44.64 -48.91 52.32
N GLY A 24 -45.61 -48.86 51.40
CA GLY A 24 -45.39 -48.45 50.00
C GLY A 24 -44.96 -47.00 49.89
N THR A 25 -45.58 -46.10 50.65
CA THR A 25 -45.25 -44.67 50.66
C THR A 25 -43.83 -44.44 51.20
N TRP A 26 -43.44 -45.17 52.25
CA TRP A 26 -42.09 -45.09 52.80
C TRP A 26 -41.02 -45.58 51.82
N ALA A 27 -41.28 -46.67 51.10
CA ALA A 27 -40.36 -47.18 50.07
C ALA A 27 -40.17 -46.20 48.89
N VAL A 28 -41.23 -45.46 48.51
CA VAL A 28 -41.16 -44.42 47.47
C VAL A 28 -40.40 -43.20 47.97
N LEU A 29 -40.59 -42.79 49.23
CA LEU A 29 -39.87 -41.66 49.84
C LEU A 29 -38.37 -41.94 50.07
N GLN A 30 -37.99 -43.19 50.34
CA GLN A 30 -36.58 -43.58 50.40
C GLN A 30 -35.90 -43.52 49.02
N LYS A 31 -36.64 -43.71 47.92
CA LYS A 31 -36.10 -43.57 46.56
C LYS A 31 -36.16 -42.14 46.03
N SER A 32 -36.98 -41.27 46.62
CA SER A 32 -37.09 -39.86 46.20
C SER A 32 -35.95 -38.98 46.72
N SER A 33 -35.18 -39.42 47.72
CA SER A 33 -33.93 -38.75 48.12
C SER A 33 -32.85 -38.81 47.04
N ASP A 34 -32.87 -39.84 46.19
CA ASP A 34 -31.92 -40.01 45.08
C ASP A 34 -32.33 -39.25 43.81
N LEU A 35 -33.56 -38.73 43.73
CA LEU A 35 -34.04 -37.94 42.58
C LEU A 35 -33.71 -36.43 42.70
N ARG A 36 -32.90 -36.03 43.69
CA ARG A 36 -32.56 -34.62 43.95
C ARG A 36 -31.58 -33.99 42.96
N SER A 37 -31.15 -34.70 41.92
CA SER A 37 -30.21 -34.15 40.95
C SER A 37 -30.51 -34.55 39.50
N ILE A 38 -31.68 -34.14 38.99
CA ILE A 38 -31.80 -33.82 37.57
C ILE A 38 -31.47 -32.33 37.44
N THR A 39 -30.17 -32.01 37.44
CA THR A 39 -29.68 -30.68 37.09
C THR A 39 -29.57 -30.62 35.56
N GLY A 40 -30.71 -30.55 34.88
CA GLY A 40 -30.80 -30.42 33.42
C GLY A 40 -30.35 -29.04 32.90
N LEU A 41 -29.26 -28.50 33.43
CA LEU A 41 -28.66 -27.26 32.95
C LEU A 41 -27.50 -27.61 32.00
N GLN A 42 -27.85 -28.07 30.81
CA GLN A 42 -26.89 -28.17 29.72
C GLN A 42 -26.62 -26.74 29.24
N SER A 43 -25.48 -26.17 29.62
CA SER A 43 -24.99 -24.93 29.04
C SER A 43 -24.60 -25.21 27.59
N SER A 44 -25.51 -24.90 26.66
CA SER A 44 -25.23 -24.89 25.23
C SER A 44 -24.38 -23.66 24.91
N SER A 45 -23.07 -23.83 24.84
CA SER A 45 -22.19 -22.83 24.23
C SER A 45 -21.99 -23.19 22.76
N ASP A 46 -22.37 -22.29 21.89
CA ASP A 46 -22.08 -22.35 20.46
C ASP A 46 -21.09 -21.23 20.13
N THR A 47 -20.12 -21.50 19.27
CA THR A 47 -19.03 -20.56 18.96
C THR A 47 -19.05 -20.19 17.50
N GLY A 48 -19.16 -18.89 17.20
CA GLY A 48 -18.95 -18.35 15.87
C GLY A 48 -17.56 -17.74 15.74
N THR A 49 -16.92 -17.91 14.58
CA THR A 49 -15.65 -17.23 14.24
C THR A 49 -15.91 -16.11 13.24
N ALA A 50 -15.49 -14.89 13.58
CA ALA A 50 -15.32 -13.81 12.63
C ALA A 50 -13.91 -13.89 12.03
N GLN A 51 -13.80 -13.96 10.70
CA GLN A 51 -12.53 -14.00 9.99
C GLN A 51 -12.40 -12.75 9.11
N LEU A 52 -11.24 -12.11 9.14
CA LEU A 52 -10.86 -10.95 8.34
C LEU A 52 -9.46 -11.20 7.77
N THR A 53 -9.32 -11.06 6.46
CA THR A 53 -8.03 -11.03 5.77
C THR A 53 -7.83 -9.63 5.23
N ILE A 54 -6.79 -8.95 5.70
CA ILE A 54 -6.36 -7.66 5.15
C ILE A 54 -5.18 -7.95 4.22
N GLU A 55 -5.37 -7.73 2.93
CA GLU A 55 -4.30 -7.88 1.94
C GLU A 55 -3.46 -6.60 1.89
N THR A 56 -2.15 -6.75 1.89
CA THR A 56 -1.24 -5.62 1.63
C THR A 56 -1.16 -5.36 0.14
N ILE A 57 -1.43 -4.13 -0.27
CA ILE A 57 -1.35 -3.69 -1.67
C ILE A 57 -0.06 -2.89 -1.84
N GLY A 58 0.81 -3.31 -2.77
CA GLY A 58 1.90 -2.47 -3.26
C GLY A 58 1.39 -1.68 -4.48
N ALA A 59 1.20 -0.37 -4.33
CA ALA A 59 0.74 0.50 -5.40
C ALA A 59 1.54 1.81 -5.41
N ILE A 60 1.91 2.26 -6.60
CA ILE A 60 2.49 3.59 -6.81
C ILE A 60 1.72 4.30 -7.90
N ARG A 61 1.66 5.64 -7.83
CA ARG A 61 0.94 6.47 -8.79
C ARG A 61 1.70 7.75 -9.05
N PHE A 62 1.72 8.21 -10.30
CA PHE A 62 2.13 9.58 -10.59
C PHE A 62 0.97 10.54 -10.30
N ALA A 63 1.12 11.41 -9.31
CA ALA A 63 0.19 12.51 -9.04
C ALA A 63 0.34 13.65 -10.05
N VAL A 64 1.57 13.84 -10.53
CA VAL A 64 1.89 14.64 -11.71
C VAL A 64 2.57 13.71 -12.70
N ASP A 65 1.88 13.39 -13.79
CA ASP A 65 2.26 12.38 -14.78
C ASP A 65 2.70 12.97 -16.12
N THR A 66 2.70 14.30 -16.24
CA THR A 66 2.96 15.01 -17.48
C THR A 66 3.87 16.21 -17.25
N VAL A 67 4.99 16.24 -17.97
CA VAL A 67 5.87 17.41 -18.12
C VAL A 67 5.83 17.86 -19.58
N ASN A 68 5.46 19.12 -19.81
CA ASN A 68 5.31 19.66 -21.17
C ASN A 68 6.02 21.01 -21.32
N PHE A 69 7.15 21.00 -22.04
CA PHE A 69 7.92 22.21 -22.37
C PHE A 69 7.32 23.01 -23.55
N GLY A 70 6.18 22.59 -24.11
CA GLY A 70 5.52 23.25 -25.22
C GLY A 70 6.26 23.07 -26.55
N SER A 71 6.11 24.05 -27.44
CA SER A 71 6.74 24.05 -28.76
C SER A 71 7.71 25.22 -28.88
N GLY A 72 8.93 24.96 -29.31
CA GLY A 72 9.96 25.97 -29.41
C GLY A 72 11.10 25.57 -30.31
N ARG A 73 12.13 26.40 -30.33
CA ARG A 73 13.39 26.13 -31.06
C ARG A 73 14.57 26.78 -30.35
N ILE A 74 15.78 26.35 -30.73
CA ILE A 74 17.02 26.98 -30.29
C ILE A 74 17.16 28.37 -30.95
N ASN A 75 17.60 29.37 -30.19
CA ASN A 75 17.95 30.70 -30.70
C ASN A 75 19.41 30.72 -31.18
N THR A 76 19.64 30.46 -32.47
CA THR A 76 20.99 30.43 -33.04
C THR A 76 21.54 31.81 -33.43
N SER A 77 20.76 32.89 -33.27
CA SER A 77 21.07 34.24 -33.80
C SER A 77 22.33 34.89 -33.21
N ALA A 78 22.81 34.42 -32.06
CA ALA A 78 24.03 34.89 -31.39
C ALA A 78 25.14 33.83 -31.34
N GLY A 79 25.07 32.80 -32.19
CA GLY A 79 26.01 31.68 -32.16
C GLY A 79 25.79 30.73 -30.99
N ASN A 80 24.62 30.78 -30.33
CA ASN A 80 24.28 29.81 -29.30
C ASN A 80 24.24 28.41 -29.89
N GLN A 81 24.92 27.48 -29.24
CA GLN A 81 25.02 26.08 -29.66
C GLN A 81 23.99 25.18 -28.98
N ARG A 82 23.26 25.70 -27.97
CA ARG A 82 22.32 24.91 -27.17
C ARG A 82 21.21 25.74 -26.55
N CYS A 83 20.12 25.07 -26.18
CA CYS A 83 19.03 25.55 -25.34
C CYS A 83 18.87 24.58 -24.16
N ILE A 84 18.85 25.09 -22.93
CA ILE A 84 18.67 24.28 -21.72
C ILE A 84 17.26 24.52 -21.19
N LEU A 85 16.54 23.42 -20.95
CA LEU A 85 15.21 23.39 -20.37
C LEU A 85 15.22 22.47 -19.16
N ASP A 86 14.64 22.88 -18.04
CA ASP A 86 14.41 21.96 -16.93
C ASP A 86 13.09 22.23 -16.20
N THR A 87 12.68 21.25 -15.41
CA THR A 87 11.47 21.34 -14.55
C THR A 87 11.68 22.20 -13.32
N LYS A 88 12.87 22.80 -13.14
CA LYS A 88 13.18 23.75 -12.07
C LYS A 88 13.06 25.21 -12.55
N GLY A 89 12.57 25.42 -13.77
CA GLY A 89 12.29 26.74 -14.33
C GLY A 89 13.36 27.27 -15.29
N THR A 90 14.42 26.51 -15.59
CA THR A 90 15.41 26.93 -16.57
C THR A 90 14.78 26.96 -17.96
N ASN A 91 14.72 28.16 -18.57
CA ASN A 91 14.29 28.37 -19.94
C ASN A 91 14.80 29.74 -20.42
N ASN A 92 16.09 29.80 -20.76
CA ASN A 92 16.75 31.06 -21.10
C ASN A 92 16.26 31.58 -22.46
N SER A 93 15.49 32.65 -22.48
CA SER A 93 14.94 33.25 -23.72
C SER A 93 16.00 33.74 -24.72
N ALA A 94 17.24 33.96 -24.27
CA ALA A 94 18.35 34.26 -25.17
C ALA A 94 18.81 33.04 -25.98
N GLN A 95 18.58 31.82 -25.49
CA GLN A 95 19.01 30.54 -26.07
C GLN A 95 17.83 29.69 -26.58
N CYS A 96 16.64 29.91 -26.04
CA CYS A 96 15.42 29.13 -26.24
C CYS A 96 14.30 30.08 -26.71
N ILE A 97 13.65 29.77 -27.82
CA ILE A 97 12.55 30.58 -28.36
C ILE A 97 11.24 29.81 -28.19
N ASN A 98 10.25 30.44 -27.56
CA ASN A 98 8.85 30.00 -27.42
C ASN A 98 8.57 28.74 -26.58
N PHE A 99 9.59 28.06 -26.03
CA PHE A 99 9.35 27.01 -25.05
C PHE A 99 8.65 27.56 -23.80
N THR A 100 7.82 26.73 -23.16
CA THR A 100 7.16 27.03 -21.89
C THR A 100 8.12 26.76 -20.75
N ALA A 101 8.25 27.71 -19.82
CA ALA A 101 8.98 27.45 -18.57
C ALA A 101 8.16 26.50 -17.69
N VAL A 102 8.79 25.41 -17.24
CA VAL A 102 8.18 24.41 -16.37
C VAL A 102 8.86 24.48 -15.01
N THR A 103 8.09 24.55 -13.93
CA THR A 103 8.61 24.71 -12.55
C THR A 103 8.24 23.55 -11.62
N ALA A 104 7.71 22.46 -12.17
CA ALA A 104 7.41 21.24 -11.44
C ALA A 104 7.75 20.02 -12.31
N GLY A 105 8.41 19.04 -11.71
CA GLY A 105 8.68 17.73 -12.30
C GLY A 105 7.50 16.76 -12.13
N PHE A 106 7.79 15.48 -12.33
CA PHE A 106 6.84 14.42 -11.98
C PHE A 106 6.77 14.25 -10.46
N GLN A 107 5.60 13.89 -9.95
CA GLN A 107 5.38 13.58 -8.54
C GLN A 107 4.91 12.14 -8.44
N LEU A 108 5.68 11.29 -7.76
CA LEU A 108 5.37 9.88 -7.56
C LEU A 108 5.01 9.63 -6.10
N GLU A 109 3.89 8.95 -5.87
CA GLU A 109 3.35 8.63 -4.56
C GLU A 109 3.21 7.12 -4.37
N ASN A 110 3.36 6.66 -3.13
CA ASN A 110 3.05 5.30 -2.73
C ASN A 110 1.62 5.24 -2.17
N ASP A 111 0.68 4.99 -3.08
CA ASP A 111 -0.77 4.82 -2.81
C ASP A 111 -1.11 3.41 -2.28
N GLY A 112 -0.09 2.64 -1.91
CA GLY A 112 -0.22 1.29 -1.36
C GLY A 112 -0.44 1.30 0.15
N THR A 113 -0.43 0.10 0.74
CA THR A 113 -0.50 -0.11 2.19
C THR A 113 0.81 -0.67 2.76
N ALA A 114 1.87 -0.70 1.95
CA ALA A 114 3.18 -1.22 2.30
C ALA A 114 4.26 -0.36 1.66
N ASN A 115 5.47 -0.35 2.25
CA ASN A 115 6.57 0.42 1.69
C ASN A 115 6.97 -0.15 0.32
N ALA A 116 7.42 0.72 -0.59
CA ALA A 116 7.78 0.33 -1.95
C ALA A 116 9.26 0.59 -2.26
N SER A 117 9.95 -0.38 -2.85
CA SER A 117 11.24 -0.14 -3.50
C SER A 117 10.98 0.27 -4.94
N VAL A 118 11.39 1.49 -5.29
CA VAL A 118 11.07 2.15 -6.56
C VAL A 118 12.28 2.18 -7.49
N GLN A 119 12.11 1.67 -8.71
CA GLN A 119 13.04 1.80 -9.82
C GLN A 119 12.44 2.67 -10.92
N LEU A 120 13.28 3.41 -11.63
CA LEU A 120 12.89 4.35 -12.66
C LEU A 120 13.63 4.08 -13.96
N SER A 121 12.89 3.93 -15.06
CA SER A 121 13.43 3.77 -16.41
C SER A 121 12.76 4.71 -17.40
N PHE A 122 13.45 4.96 -18.52
CA PHE A 122 13.03 5.88 -19.56
C PHE A 122 12.97 5.16 -20.91
N SER A 123 12.05 5.55 -21.79
CA SER A 123 11.94 4.91 -23.11
C SER A 123 13.09 5.22 -24.07
N ASN A 124 13.84 6.30 -23.82
CA ASN A 124 14.89 6.82 -24.70
C ASN A 124 16.00 7.49 -23.89
N ASP A 125 17.20 7.50 -24.43
CA ASP A 125 18.32 8.33 -23.98
C ASP A 125 18.32 9.70 -24.70
N ALA A 126 19.36 10.51 -24.51
CA ALA A 126 19.47 11.84 -25.13
C ALA A 126 19.48 11.75 -26.67
N ASP A 127 20.21 10.80 -27.23
CA ASP A 127 20.30 10.58 -28.68
C ASP A 127 18.97 10.15 -29.28
N GLY A 128 18.28 9.19 -28.65
CA GLY A 128 16.99 8.70 -29.11
C GLY A 128 15.85 9.71 -28.92
N PHE A 129 15.90 10.52 -27.87
CA PHE A 129 14.85 11.50 -27.58
C PHE A 129 15.05 12.81 -28.34
N LEU A 130 16.24 13.41 -28.25
CA LEU A 130 16.53 14.72 -28.81
C LEU A 130 17.18 14.60 -30.20
N GLY A 131 18.21 13.75 -30.32
CA GLY A 131 19.10 13.69 -31.47
C GLY A 131 20.12 14.84 -31.47
N GLY A 132 20.60 15.22 -32.66
CA GLY A 132 21.58 16.30 -32.85
C GLY A 132 22.99 15.91 -32.38
N ASP A 133 23.81 16.91 -32.04
CA ASP A 133 25.20 16.74 -31.61
C ASP A 133 25.29 15.97 -30.27
N PRO A 134 25.86 14.74 -30.26
CA PRO A 134 25.94 13.89 -29.07
C PRO A 134 26.93 14.41 -28.01
N THR A 135 27.73 15.43 -28.33
CA THR A 135 28.64 16.07 -27.38
C THR A 135 27.97 17.19 -26.58
N ILE A 136 26.75 17.59 -26.99
CA ILE A 136 25.99 18.71 -26.41
C ILE A 136 24.63 18.24 -25.90
N ASN A 137 24.01 17.25 -26.54
CA ASN A 137 22.69 16.79 -26.13
C ASN A 137 22.74 16.18 -24.71
N GLU A 138 21.73 16.50 -23.91
CA GLU A 138 21.61 15.93 -22.57
C GLU A 138 20.16 15.64 -22.28
N TYR A 139 19.90 14.44 -21.74
CA TYR A 139 18.62 14.06 -21.15
C TYR A 139 18.92 13.47 -19.79
N ARG A 140 18.63 14.26 -18.76
CA ARG A 140 18.99 13.95 -17.38
C ARG A 140 17.79 14.06 -16.47
N TYR A 141 17.90 13.37 -15.34
CA TYR A 141 16.94 13.45 -14.26
C TYR A 141 17.65 13.62 -12.91
N ASN A 142 16.93 14.15 -11.93
CA ASN A 142 17.30 14.03 -10.53
C ASN A 142 16.05 13.72 -9.71
N VAL A 143 16.26 13.22 -8.51
CA VAL A 143 15.20 12.83 -7.59
C VAL A 143 15.37 13.59 -6.29
N SER A 144 14.26 14.10 -5.79
CA SER A 144 14.20 14.75 -4.49
C SER A 144 13.01 14.24 -3.68
N GLN A 145 13.09 14.42 -2.37
CA GLN A 145 11.98 14.14 -1.49
C GLN A 145 10.94 15.26 -1.66
N ASN A 146 9.68 14.93 -1.97
CA ASN A 146 8.61 15.93 -1.96
C ASN A 146 8.22 16.27 -0.52
N GLU A 147 8.20 15.24 0.32
CA GLU A 147 7.89 15.34 1.74
C GLU A 147 9.07 14.84 2.57
N THR A 148 9.15 15.30 3.82
CA THR A 148 10.33 15.01 4.64
C THR A 148 10.38 13.52 5.00
N ASN A 149 11.47 12.86 4.61
CA ASN A 149 11.73 11.44 4.84
C ASN A 149 10.81 10.45 4.09
N SER A 150 10.31 10.81 2.89
CA SER A 150 9.47 9.87 2.13
C SER A 150 10.19 8.59 1.74
N CYS A 151 11.44 8.74 1.31
CA CYS A 151 12.33 7.63 1.05
C CYS A 151 13.23 7.29 2.26
N ARG A 152 13.33 6.00 2.59
CA ARG A 152 14.30 5.42 3.53
C ARG A 152 15.30 4.54 2.81
N ASN A 153 16.44 4.30 3.46
CA ASN A 153 17.38 3.29 3.00
C ASN A 153 16.80 1.87 3.18
N SER A 154 17.52 0.86 2.69
CA SER A 154 17.08 -0.55 2.77
C SER A 154 16.89 -1.08 4.21
N THR A 155 17.47 -0.43 5.23
CA THR A 155 17.30 -0.80 6.64
C THR A 155 16.22 0.02 7.35
N GLY A 156 15.51 0.92 6.64
CA GLY A 156 14.49 1.81 7.21
C GLY A 156 15.03 3.09 7.85
N GLY A 157 16.35 3.30 7.84
CA GLY A 157 16.98 4.53 8.30
C GLY A 157 16.86 5.68 7.29
N THR A 158 17.09 6.91 7.76
CA THR A 158 17.20 8.10 6.90
C THR A 158 18.54 8.20 6.17
N GLY A 159 19.47 7.27 6.39
CA GLY A 159 20.73 7.10 5.64
C GLY A 159 21.72 8.28 5.64
N CYS A 160 21.37 9.42 6.24
CA CYS A 160 22.06 10.68 6.04
C CYS A 160 22.17 11.48 7.34
N ALA A 161 23.21 12.30 7.44
CA ALA A 161 23.24 13.41 8.40
C ALA A 161 22.03 14.34 8.14
N ALA A 162 21.53 14.98 9.20
CA ALA A 162 20.37 15.85 9.11
C ALA A 162 20.52 16.88 7.96
N GLY A 163 19.53 16.93 7.05
CA GLY A 163 19.49 17.90 5.95
C GLY A 163 20.02 17.44 4.59
N ILE A 164 20.41 16.16 4.41
CA ILE A 164 20.86 15.63 3.11
C ILE A 164 19.90 14.55 2.59
N ASN A 165 19.43 14.69 1.35
CA ASN A 165 18.48 13.80 0.66
C ASN A 165 19.11 12.49 0.11
N CYS A 166 20.08 11.87 0.79
CA CYS A 166 20.80 10.71 0.25
C CYS A 166 20.07 9.35 0.34
N THR A 167 18.78 9.32 0.67
CA THR A 167 17.94 8.11 0.52
C THR A 167 17.28 8.01 -0.83
N VAL A 168 17.11 9.14 -1.53
CA VAL A 168 16.76 9.15 -2.95
C VAL A 168 18.02 9.23 -3.80
N ALA A 169 17.95 8.68 -5.02
CA ALA A 169 19.04 8.76 -5.96
C ALA A 169 18.51 8.86 -7.40
N PRO A 170 19.21 9.56 -8.30
CA PRO A 170 20.34 10.45 -8.05
C PRO A 170 19.85 11.81 -7.51
N VAL A 171 20.55 12.39 -6.53
CA VAL A 171 20.24 13.73 -5.96
C VAL A 171 20.73 14.89 -6.83
N SER A 172 21.61 14.59 -7.78
CA SER A 172 22.12 15.51 -8.80
C SER A 172 21.70 15.03 -10.17
N TRP A 173 21.80 15.90 -11.18
CA TRP A 173 21.53 15.54 -12.56
C TRP A 173 22.39 14.35 -12.98
N SER A 174 21.73 13.28 -13.42
CA SER A 174 22.33 12.08 -13.97
C SER A 174 21.64 11.72 -15.26
N ASP A 175 22.38 11.08 -16.16
CA ASP A 175 21.80 10.58 -17.41
C ASP A 175 20.70 9.56 -17.13
N VAL A 176 19.67 9.59 -17.98
CA VAL A 176 18.55 8.66 -17.92
C VAL A 176 19.00 7.21 -18.14
N ASN A 177 18.28 6.28 -17.54
CA ASN A 177 18.52 4.85 -17.71
C ASN A 177 17.39 4.22 -18.53
N THR A 178 17.73 3.65 -19.69
CA THR A 178 16.77 3.02 -20.61
C THR A 178 16.61 1.51 -20.40
N THR A 179 17.42 0.91 -19.53
CA THR A 179 17.40 -0.53 -19.28
C THR A 179 16.42 -0.88 -18.18
N ALA A 180 15.53 -1.85 -18.40
CA ALA A 180 14.62 -2.35 -17.37
C ALA A 180 15.36 -3.18 -16.30
N PRO A 181 14.99 -3.08 -15.00
CA PRO A 181 13.86 -2.33 -14.45
C PRO A 181 14.14 -0.83 -14.21
N GLY A 182 15.36 -0.37 -14.52
CA GLY A 182 15.79 1.01 -14.33
C GLY A 182 16.76 1.18 -13.18
N THR A 183 16.96 2.42 -12.78
CA THR A 183 17.80 2.79 -11.63
C THR A 183 16.95 2.77 -10.37
N THR A 184 17.45 2.19 -9.27
CA THR A 184 16.76 2.30 -7.97
C THR A 184 16.84 3.75 -7.49
N ILE A 185 15.70 4.43 -7.46
CA ILE A 185 15.63 5.83 -7.06
C ILE A 185 15.23 6.00 -5.60
N CYS A 186 14.55 5.01 -5.04
CA CYS A 186 14.19 4.98 -3.63
C CYS A 186 14.09 3.53 -3.15
N PRO A 187 14.97 3.08 -2.23
CA PRO A 187 14.93 1.70 -1.73
C PRO A 187 13.67 1.37 -0.92
N LYS A 188 13.09 2.37 -0.25
CA LYS A 188 11.92 2.22 0.62
C LYS A 188 11.12 3.52 0.69
N LEU A 189 10.21 3.73 -0.25
CA LEU A 189 9.21 4.79 -0.24
C LEU A 189 8.12 4.40 0.76
N LEU A 190 7.88 5.22 1.78
CA LEU A 190 6.87 4.91 2.79
C LEU A 190 5.47 5.04 2.20
N PHE A 191 4.47 4.42 2.85
CA PHE A 191 3.05 4.48 2.45
C PHE A 191 2.24 5.44 3.34
N SER A 192 2.91 6.20 4.21
CA SER A 192 2.24 7.14 5.12
C SER A 192 2.08 8.48 4.43
N ASP A 193 0.84 9.00 4.34
CA ASP A 193 0.41 10.23 3.65
C ASP A 193 1.18 11.54 3.94
N LEU A 194 2.14 11.54 4.86
CA LEU A 194 3.00 12.69 5.18
C LEU A 194 4.44 12.48 4.70
N SER A 195 4.71 11.34 4.06
CA SER A 195 6.03 10.83 3.73
C SER A 195 5.94 9.73 2.68
N ASP A 196 5.07 9.84 1.70
CA ASP A 196 4.88 8.84 0.64
C ASP A 196 5.18 9.39 -0.76
N SER A 197 5.59 10.67 -0.84
CA SER A 197 5.80 11.37 -2.10
C SER A 197 7.26 11.74 -2.39
N ILE A 198 7.71 11.50 -3.64
CA ILE A 198 9.00 11.96 -4.19
C ILE A 198 8.80 12.71 -5.52
N LEU A 199 9.73 13.60 -5.84
CA LEU A 199 9.76 14.35 -7.10
C LEU A 199 10.86 13.82 -8.02
N VAL A 200 10.53 13.73 -9.31
CA VAL A 200 11.49 13.45 -10.39
C VAL A 200 11.54 14.66 -11.31
N ASP A 201 12.66 15.37 -11.28
CA ASP A 201 12.91 16.51 -12.16
C ASP A 201 13.62 16.08 -13.44
N ILE A 202 13.36 16.80 -14.53
CA ILE A 202 13.95 16.56 -15.85
C ILE A 202 14.79 17.76 -16.28
N ASN A 203 15.94 17.50 -16.88
CA ASN A 203 16.79 18.50 -17.53
C ASN A 203 17.11 18.04 -18.95
N LEU A 204 16.91 18.94 -19.91
CA LEU A 204 17.14 18.75 -21.33
C LEU A 204 18.12 19.81 -21.82
N THR A 205 19.17 19.37 -22.52
CA THR A 205 20.03 20.25 -23.30
C THR A 205 19.82 19.92 -24.78
N LEU A 206 19.17 20.82 -25.49
CA LEU A 206 18.91 20.69 -26.93
C LEU A 206 20.08 21.32 -27.71
N PRO A 207 20.82 20.55 -28.54
CA PRO A 207 21.85 21.12 -29.41
C PRO A 207 21.26 21.93 -30.58
N TYR A 208 22.07 22.80 -31.18
CA TYR A 208 21.67 23.69 -32.29
C TYR A 208 21.13 22.96 -33.52
N ASP A 209 21.51 21.70 -33.71
CA ASP A 209 21.14 20.82 -34.80
C ASP A 209 20.07 19.78 -34.41
N THR A 210 19.40 19.96 -33.26
CA THR A 210 18.26 19.12 -32.84
C THR A 210 17.24 19.01 -33.99
N PRO A 211 16.96 17.79 -34.51
CA PRO A 211 16.02 17.62 -35.61
C PRO A 211 14.61 18.08 -35.22
N ALA A 212 13.96 18.81 -36.13
CA ALA A 212 12.57 19.24 -35.96
C ALA A 212 11.62 18.03 -35.87
N GLY A 213 10.54 18.19 -35.10
CA GLY A 213 9.51 17.17 -34.93
C GLY A 213 8.99 17.12 -33.50
N ALA A 214 7.87 16.44 -33.32
CA ALA A 214 7.38 16.14 -31.97
C ALA A 214 8.36 15.18 -31.27
N LYS A 215 8.75 15.51 -30.05
CA LYS A 215 9.59 14.67 -29.20
C LYS A 215 8.74 14.16 -28.05
N GLN A 216 8.80 12.85 -27.78
CA GLN A 216 8.16 12.24 -26.62
C GLN A 216 9.09 11.20 -25.98
N SER A 217 9.10 11.14 -24.66
CA SER A 217 9.75 10.09 -23.88
C SER A 217 8.80 9.67 -22.76
N THR A 218 8.73 8.37 -22.49
CA THR A 218 7.91 7.78 -21.44
C THR A 218 8.79 7.45 -20.25
N LEU A 219 8.38 7.95 -19.09
CA LEU A 219 8.95 7.61 -17.79
C LEU A 219 8.17 6.44 -17.19
N THR A 220 8.87 5.40 -16.75
CA THR A 220 8.26 4.22 -16.13
C THR A 220 8.82 4.02 -14.72
N ALA A 221 7.95 4.14 -13.71
CA ALA A 221 8.27 3.76 -12.35
C ALA A 221 7.80 2.32 -12.10
N THR A 222 8.68 1.48 -11.57
CA THR A 222 8.37 0.11 -11.14
C THR A 222 8.54 0.02 -9.64
N ALA A 223 7.52 -0.48 -8.95
CA ALA A 223 7.56 -0.72 -7.52
C ALA A 223 7.51 -2.22 -7.20
N THR A 224 8.25 -2.60 -6.16
CA THR A 224 8.13 -3.89 -5.49
C THR A 224 7.95 -3.64 -3.99
N THR A 225 7.24 -4.51 -3.29
CA THR A 225 7.08 -4.38 -1.83
C THR A 225 8.46 -4.43 -1.18
N ALA A 226 8.80 -3.38 -0.42
CA ALA A 226 10.04 -3.31 0.33
C ALA A 226 9.88 -4.03 1.69
N PRO A 227 10.85 -4.87 2.10
CA PRO A 227 10.85 -5.53 3.41
C PRO A 227 11.01 -4.53 4.55
#